data_AF-A0A257CJR2-F1
#
_entry.id   AF-A0A257CJR2-F1
#
_cell.length_a   1.000
_cell.length_b   1.000
_cell.length_c   1.000
_cell.angle_alpha   90.00
_cell.angle_beta   90.00
_cell.angle_gamma   90.00
#
_symmetry.space_group_name_H-M   'P 1'
#
loop_
_entity.id
_entity.type
_entity.pdbx_description
1 polymer ?
#
loop_
_entity_poly.entity_id
_entity_poly.type
_entity_poly.pdbx_seq_one_letter_code
_entity_poly.pdbx_strand_id
1 'polypeptide(L)'
;MHAVEAQFNIRAIQSSWVKLDSMVRLRVIHDEAGLEQMTSFMNSLLDVVGDNEDHALSGLLELVGDLVSQYERDHYAIEPAEPKDSLRFLIEARGLKQSDLCTIVPQSKLSAILAGKRKISATLAGQFGKFFGVSPAIFVPAIGQKMATLGHSGRG
;
A
#
# COMPACT_ATOMS: atom_id res chain seq x y z
N MET A 1 35.36 -21.19 -20.78
CA MET A 1 34.43 -20.06 -20.58
C MET A 1 34.97 -19.25 -19.40
N HIS A 2 35.73 -18.19 -19.65
CA HIS A 2 36.17 -17.29 -18.58
C HIS A 2 35.07 -16.26 -18.35
N ALA A 3 34.57 -16.19 -17.12
CA ALA A 3 33.72 -15.10 -16.68
C ALA A 3 34.56 -13.81 -16.77
N VAL A 4 34.08 -12.84 -17.55
CA VAL A 4 34.65 -11.49 -17.55
C VAL A 4 34.24 -10.88 -16.21
N GLU A 5 35.15 -10.88 -15.24
CA GLU A 5 34.98 -10.06 -14.04
C GLU A 5 34.94 -8.60 -14.47
N ALA A 6 33.75 -8.03 -14.55
CA ALA A 6 33.57 -6.62 -14.86
C ALA A 6 34.23 -5.79 -13.75
N GLN A 7 35.35 -5.13 -14.07
CA GLN A 7 36.02 -4.26 -13.12
C GLN A 7 35.25 -2.94 -13.01
N PHE A 8 34.61 -2.69 -11.87
CA PHE A 8 33.88 -1.44 -11.63
C PHE A 8 34.84 -0.25 -11.50
N ASN A 9 34.65 0.80 -12.30
CA ASN A 9 35.40 2.04 -12.15
C ASN A 9 34.82 2.90 -11.02
N ILE A 10 35.25 2.60 -9.79
CA ILE A 10 34.73 3.25 -8.57
C ILE A 10 34.91 4.77 -8.58
N ARG A 11 36.00 5.28 -9.15
CA ARG A 11 36.23 6.74 -9.21
C ARG A 11 35.24 7.44 -10.14
N ALA A 12 34.98 6.86 -11.31
CA ALA A 12 33.98 7.40 -12.22
C ALA A 12 32.59 7.36 -11.58
N ILE A 13 32.22 6.24 -10.96
CA ILE A 13 30.95 6.08 -10.23
C ILE A 13 30.83 7.12 -9.12
N GLN A 14 31.86 7.28 -8.28
CA GLN A 14 31.88 8.28 -7.20
C GLN A 14 31.67 9.70 -7.75
N SER A 15 32.32 10.05 -8.86
CA SER A 15 32.17 11.39 -9.46
C SER A 15 30.75 11.63 -10.01
N SER A 16 30.13 10.61 -10.61
CA SER A 16 28.74 10.67 -11.07
C SER A 16 27.75 10.72 -9.91
N TRP A 17 28.02 9.94 -8.86
CA TRP A 17 27.21 9.90 -7.65
C TRP A 17 27.19 11.25 -6.95
N VAL A 18 28.34 11.89 -6.74
CA VAL A 18 28.41 13.21 -6.08
C VAL A 18 27.59 14.26 -6.84
N LYS A 19 27.60 14.21 -8.18
CA LYS A 19 26.77 15.11 -9.00
C LYS A 19 25.29 14.84 -8.78
N LEU A 20 24.86 13.58 -8.91
CA LEU A 20 23.47 13.18 -8.70
C LEU A 20 23.00 13.58 -7.30
N ASP A 21 23.79 13.22 -6.29
CA ASP A 21 23.53 13.49 -4.88
C ASP A 21 23.37 14.99 -4.60
N SER A 22 24.19 15.84 -5.19
CA SER A 22 24.09 17.29 -5.01
C SER A 22 22.79 17.90 -5.57
N MET A 23 22.15 17.22 -6.54
CA MET A 23 20.93 17.70 -7.18
C MET A 23 19.69 17.21 -6.44
N VAL A 24 19.65 15.91 -6.10
CA VAL A 24 18.41 15.26 -5.61
C VAL A 24 18.53 14.70 -4.20
N ARG A 25 19.73 14.66 -3.61
CA ARG A 25 20.01 14.04 -2.29
C ARG A 25 19.42 12.65 -2.16
N LEU A 26 19.72 11.76 -3.11
CA LEU A 26 19.20 10.39 -3.11
C LEU A 26 19.73 9.61 -1.90
N ARG A 27 18.83 9.25 -0.99
CA ARG A 27 19.11 8.59 0.29
C ARG A 27 17.93 7.72 0.70
N VAL A 28 18.20 6.80 1.64
CA VAL A 28 17.13 6.13 2.39
C VAL A 28 16.34 7.17 3.17
N ILE A 29 15.02 7.01 3.18
CA ILE A 29 14.09 7.93 3.84
C ILE A 29 14.00 7.56 5.32
N HIS A 30 14.12 8.56 6.20
CA HIS A 30 14.06 8.39 7.64
C HIS A 30 13.05 9.33 8.32
N ASP A 31 12.54 10.32 7.59
CA ASP A 31 11.60 11.31 8.07
C ASP A 31 10.67 11.79 6.94
N GLU A 32 9.66 12.57 7.33
CA GLU A 32 8.64 13.12 6.43
C GLU A 32 9.23 14.03 5.34
N ALA A 33 10.26 14.82 5.68
CA ALA A 33 10.89 15.72 4.72
C ALA A 33 11.63 14.94 3.62
N GLY A 34 12.28 13.83 3.98
CA GLY A 34 12.87 12.90 3.04
C GLY A 34 11.83 12.23 2.16
N LEU A 35 10.66 11.89 2.71
CA LEU A 35 9.55 11.32 1.95
C LEU A 35 9.05 12.31 0.90
N GLU A 36 8.73 13.54 1.30
CA GLU A 36 8.28 14.59 0.39
C GLU A 36 9.28 14.82 -0.75
N GLN A 37 10.58 14.89 -0.41
CA GLN A 37 11.64 15.09 -1.40
C GLN A 37 11.73 13.92 -2.39
N MET A 38 11.75 12.67 -1.92
CA MET A 38 11.87 11.50 -2.79
C MET A 38 10.61 11.29 -3.63
N THR A 39 9.42 11.56 -3.08
CA THR A 39 8.16 11.50 -3.83
C THR A 39 8.11 12.56 -4.94
N SER A 40 8.54 13.80 -4.66
CA SER A 40 8.65 14.84 -5.69
C SER A 40 9.62 14.44 -6.80
N PHE A 41 10.75 13.84 -6.43
CA PHE A 41 11.72 13.34 -7.41
C PHE A 41 11.17 12.17 -8.24
N MET A 42 10.51 11.20 -7.60
CA MET A 42 9.83 10.08 -8.27
C MET A 42 8.81 10.57 -9.30
N ASN A 43 7.97 11.54 -8.94
CA ASN A 43 6.99 12.11 -9.86
C ASN A 43 7.66 12.78 -11.07
N SER A 44 8.77 13.49 -10.85
CA SER A 44 9.54 14.07 -11.95
C SER A 44 10.14 13.01 -12.87
N LEU A 45 10.56 11.85 -12.32
CA LEU A 45 11.03 10.72 -13.12
C LEU A 45 9.87 10.08 -13.92
N LEU A 46 8.68 9.94 -13.34
CA LEU A 46 7.49 9.45 -14.02
C LEU A 46 7.13 10.33 -15.22
N ASP A 47 7.18 11.66 -15.07
CA ASP A 47 6.91 12.60 -16.15
C ASP A 47 7.88 12.46 -17.34
N VAL A 48 9.13 12.05 -17.09
CA VAL A 48 10.17 11.89 -18.12
C VAL A 48 10.15 10.50 -18.74
N VAL A 49 10.00 9.45 -17.93
CA VAL A 49 9.95 8.05 -18.39
C VAL A 49 8.67 7.80 -19.18
N GLY A 50 7.54 8.34 -18.72
CA GLY A 50 6.23 8.12 -19.31
C GLY A 50 5.91 6.63 -19.45
N ASP A 51 5.42 6.24 -20.63
CA ASP A 51 5.05 4.85 -20.94
C ASP A 51 6.24 4.02 -21.48
N ASN A 52 7.48 4.54 -21.46
CA ASN A 52 8.64 3.84 -21.99
C ASN A 52 9.38 3.07 -20.89
N GLU A 53 9.05 1.79 -20.73
CA GLU A 53 9.69 0.90 -19.75
C GLU A 53 11.21 0.71 -20.00
N ASP A 54 11.67 0.84 -21.25
CA ASP A 54 13.09 0.73 -21.63
C ASP A 54 13.87 2.06 -21.50
N HIS A 55 13.27 3.09 -20.90
CA HIS A 55 13.92 4.39 -20.72
C HIS A 55 15.18 4.27 -19.85
N ALA A 56 16.25 5.02 -20.16
CA ALA A 56 17.51 4.96 -19.40
C ALA A 56 17.39 5.31 -17.90
N LEU A 57 16.27 5.93 -17.49
CA LEU A 57 15.95 6.26 -16.10
C LEU A 57 14.94 5.30 -15.45
N SER A 58 14.43 4.27 -16.15
CA SER A 58 13.44 3.35 -15.59
C SER A 58 13.97 2.63 -14.34
N GLY A 59 15.20 2.14 -14.37
CA GLY A 59 15.83 1.53 -13.18
C GLY A 59 16.07 2.51 -12.03
N LEU A 60 16.23 3.81 -12.30
CA LEU A 60 16.29 4.82 -11.24
C LEU A 60 14.92 5.11 -10.65
N LEU A 61 13.88 5.18 -11.49
CA LEU A 61 12.49 5.32 -11.08
C LEU A 61 12.06 4.14 -10.18
N GLU A 62 12.38 2.91 -10.58
CA GLU A 62 12.13 1.72 -9.78
C GLU A 62 12.80 1.81 -8.40
N LEU A 63 14.09 2.15 -8.36
CA LEU A 63 14.84 2.29 -7.10
C LEU A 63 14.23 3.37 -6.18
N VAL A 64 13.87 4.54 -6.72
CA VAL A 64 13.27 5.62 -5.91
C VAL A 64 11.88 5.21 -5.42
N GLY A 65 11.08 4.55 -6.26
CA GLY A 65 9.78 4.02 -5.89
C GLY A 65 9.85 3.02 -4.74
N ASP A 66 10.85 2.13 -4.76
CA ASP A 66 11.09 1.18 -3.67
C ASP A 66 11.46 1.87 -2.34
N LEU A 67 12.26 2.94 -2.39
CA LEU A 67 12.61 3.72 -1.19
C LEU A 67 11.38 4.40 -0.57
N VAL A 68 10.54 5.02 -1.40
CA VAL A 68 9.27 5.64 -0.99
C VAL A 68 8.35 4.57 -0.39
N SER A 69 8.13 3.47 -1.12
CA SER A 69 7.26 2.38 -0.67
C SER A 69 7.74 1.74 0.63
N GLN A 70 9.06 1.57 0.81
CA GLN A 70 9.61 1.07 2.06
C GLN A 70 9.28 1.97 3.24
N TYR A 71 9.52 3.27 3.11
CA TYR A 71 9.22 4.23 4.18
C TYR A 71 7.73 4.26 4.52
N GLU A 72 6.88 4.34 3.49
CA GLU A 72 5.43 4.37 3.66
C GLU A 72 4.90 3.11 4.34
N ARG A 73 5.39 1.92 3.98
CA ARG A 73 5.00 0.67 4.65
C ARG A 73 5.33 0.67 6.15
N ASP A 74 6.47 1.23 6.52
CA ASP A 74 6.95 1.25 7.90
C ASP A 74 6.24 2.33 8.74
N HIS A 75 5.86 3.47 8.14
CA HIS A 75 5.34 4.65 8.85
C HIS A 75 3.84 4.86 8.70
N TYR A 76 3.28 4.51 7.55
CA TYR A 76 1.85 4.50 7.29
C TYR A 76 1.41 3.06 7.07
N ALA A 77 1.25 2.34 8.17
CA ALA A 77 0.44 1.14 8.14
C ALA A 77 -0.91 1.52 7.53
N ILE A 78 -1.23 0.96 6.35
CA ILE A 78 -2.57 1.08 5.80
C ILE A 78 -3.47 0.42 6.83
N GLU A 79 -4.17 1.24 7.60
CA GLU A 79 -5.15 0.76 8.57
C GLU A 79 -6.07 -0.20 7.81
N PRO A 80 -6.13 -1.48 8.22
CA PRO A 80 -6.91 -2.46 7.51
C PRO A 80 -8.35 -1.96 7.51
N ALA A 81 -8.86 -1.67 6.31
CA ALA A 81 -10.21 -1.18 6.17
C ALA A 81 -11.16 -2.14 6.90
N GLU A 82 -12.02 -1.57 7.74
CA GLU A 82 -13.02 -2.35 8.45
C GLU A 82 -13.80 -3.18 7.42
N PRO A 83 -14.04 -4.48 7.64
CA PRO A 83 -14.66 -5.36 6.64
C PRO A 83 -15.96 -4.84 6.00
N LYS A 84 -16.73 -4.03 6.75
CA LYS A 84 -17.94 -3.35 6.27
C LYS A 84 -17.64 -2.28 5.22
N ASP A 85 -16.52 -1.57 5.36
CA ASP A 85 -16.10 -0.49 4.50
C ASP A 85 -15.50 -1.04 3.21
N SER A 86 -14.69 -2.11 3.31
CA SER A 86 -14.25 -2.90 2.15
C SER A 86 -15.45 -3.43 1.34
N LEU A 87 -16.47 -3.96 2.02
CA LEU A 87 -17.68 -4.45 1.37
C LEU A 87 -18.47 -3.33 0.69
N ARG A 88 -18.64 -2.19 1.36
CA ARG A 88 -19.32 -1.01 0.79
C ARG A 88 -18.60 -0.49 -0.45
N PHE A 89 -17.28 -0.33 -0.37
CA PHE A 89 -16.46 0.09 -1.50
C PHE A 89 -16.62 -0.85 -2.70
N LEU A 90 -16.58 -2.18 -2.50
CA LEU A 90 -16.74 -3.14 -3.59
C LEU A 90 -18.14 -3.15 -4.21
N ILE A 91 -19.18 -2.88 -3.42
CA ILE A 91 -20.54 -2.69 -3.93
C ILE A 91 -20.60 -1.45 -4.83
N GLU A 92 -20.06 -0.32 -4.34
CA GLU A 92 -20.07 0.96 -5.05
C GLU A 92 -19.21 0.93 -6.32
N ALA A 93 -17.97 0.43 -6.24
CA ALA A 93 -17.03 0.35 -7.35
C ALA A 93 -17.52 -0.55 -8.48
N ARG A 94 -18.41 -1.52 -8.19
CA ARG A 94 -19.04 -2.39 -9.20
C ARG A 94 -20.44 -1.96 -9.60
N GLY A 95 -20.94 -0.83 -9.08
CA GLY A 95 -22.30 -0.35 -9.35
C GLY A 95 -23.40 -1.30 -8.88
N LEU A 96 -23.10 -2.16 -7.90
CA LEU A 96 -24.05 -3.15 -7.38
C LEU A 96 -25.00 -2.52 -6.37
N LYS A 97 -26.20 -3.08 -6.27
CA LYS A 97 -27.13 -2.80 -5.19
C LYS A 97 -27.02 -3.87 -4.11
N GLN A 98 -27.41 -3.52 -2.88
CA GLN A 98 -27.49 -4.50 -1.78
C GLN A 98 -28.40 -5.69 -2.13
N SER A 99 -29.41 -5.49 -2.98
CA SER A 99 -30.29 -6.54 -3.49
C SER A 99 -29.56 -7.63 -4.27
N ASP A 100 -28.46 -7.27 -4.95
CA ASP A 100 -27.74 -8.19 -5.82
C ASP A 100 -26.93 -9.21 -4.99
N LEU A 101 -26.60 -8.82 -3.75
CA LEU A 101 -25.91 -9.66 -2.77
C LEU A 101 -26.89 -10.54 -1.96
N CYS A 102 -28.21 -10.40 -2.16
CA CYS A 102 -29.22 -11.23 -1.48
C CYS A 102 -29.09 -12.72 -1.79
N THR A 103 -28.45 -13.07 -2.90
CA THR A 103 -28.12 -14.44 -3.30
C THR A 103 -27.08 -15.09 -2.37
N ILE A 104 -26.25 -14.28 -1.71
CA ILE A 104 -25.17 -14.72 -0.82
C ILE A 104 -25.59 -14.59 0.64
N VAL A 105 -26.21 -13.45 0.97
CA VAL A 105 -26.59 -13.11 2.34
C VAL A 105 -27.96 -12.44 2.35
N PRO A 106 -28.90 -12.85 3.23
CA PRO A 106 -30.18 -12.17 3.35
C PRO A 106 -30.03 -10.66 3.59
N GLN A 107 -30.90 -9.86 2.98
CA GLN A 107 -30.86 -8.40 3.04
C GLN A 107 -30.79 -7.85 4.48
N SER A 108 -31.52 -8.47 5.41
CA SER A 108 -31.50 -8.08 6.83
C SER A 108 -30.12 -8.25 7.48
N LYS A 109 -29.40 -9.33 7.14
CA LYS A 109 -28.04 -9.58 7.61
C LYS A 109 -27.05 -8.63 6.92
N LEU A 110 -27.19 -8.38 5.62
CA LEU A 110 -26.34 -7.46 4.87
C LEU A 110 -26.42 -6.03 5.40
N SER A 111 -27.63 -5.53 5.63
CA SER A 111 -27.86 -4.21 6.21
C SER A 111 -27.25 -4.09 7.62
N ALA A 112 -27.38 -5.12 8.45
CA ALA A 112 -26.75 -5.15 9.77
C ALA A 112 -25.22 -5.15 9.71
N ILE A 113 -24.61 -5.79 8.70
CA ILE A 113 -23.16 -5.77 8.46
C ILE A 113 -22.70 -4.38 8.02
N LEU A 114 -23.36 -3.78 7.02
CA LEU A 114 -23.01 -2.44 6.52
C LEU A 114 -23.21 -1.36 7.58
N ALA A 115 -24.19 -1.53 8.48
CA ALA A 115 -24.38 -0.67 9.65
C ALA A 115 -23.37 -0.92 10.79
N GLY A 116 -22.45 -1.89 10.63
CA GLY A 116 -21.46 -2.26 11.66
C GLY A 116 -22.03 -2.99 12.88
N LYS A 117 -23.31 -3.38 12.85
CA LYS A 117 -23.99 -4.09 13.96
C LYS A 117 -23.65 -5.57 13.99
N ARG A 118 -23.12 -6.13 12.90
CA ARG A 118 -22.65 -7.52 12.82
C ARG A 118 -21.32 -7.63 12.09
N LYS A 119 -20.45 -8.52 12.57
CA LYS A 119 -19.20 -8.88 11.91
C LYS A 119 -19.45 -9.85 10.75
N ILE A 120 -18.59 -9.81 9.75
CA ILE A 120 -18.55 -10.81 8.67
C ILE A 120 -17.87 -12.07 9.23
N SER A 121 -18.52 -13.23 9.08
CA SER A 121 -17.92 -14.52 9.47
C SER A 121 -16.93 -15.01 8.41
N ALA A 122 -15.99 -15.88 8.78
CA ALA A 122 -15.01 -16.44 7.84
C ALA A 122 -15.68 -17.14 6.63
N THR A 123 -16.79 -17.85 6.86
CA THR A 123 -17.58 -18.47 5.79
C THR A 123 -18.14 -17.42 4.82
N LEU A 124 -18.71 -16.34 5.35
CA LEU A 124 -19.30 -15.26 4.54
C LEU A 124 -18.20 -14.45 3.82
N ALA A 125 -17.06 -14.22 4.45
CA ALA A 125 -15.87 -13.64 3.84
C ALA A 125 -15.41 -14.47 2.63
N GLY A 126 -15.42 -15.80 2.74
CA GLY A 126 -15.12 -16.70 1.62
C GLY A 126 -16.13 -16.61 0.47
N GLN A 127 -17.43 -16.47 0.79
CA GLN A 127 -18.48 -16.30 -0.22
C GLN A 127 -18.36 -14.95 -0.95
N PHE A 128 -18.11 -13.86 -0.21
CA PHE A 128 -17.85 -12.55 -0.80
C PHE A 128 -16.56 -12.55 -1.61
N GLY A 129 -15.48 -13.16 -1.13
CA GLY A 129 -14.22 -13.28 -1.88
C GLY A 129 -14.44 -13.96 -3.24
N LYS A 130 -15.24 -15.04 -3.28
CA LYS A 130 -15.63 -15.70 -4.54
C LYS A 130 -16.47 -14.81 -5.45
N PHE A 131 -17.47 -14.12 -4.91
CA PHE A 131 -18.36 -13.25 -5.69
C PHE A 131 -17.62 -12.03 -6.26
N PHE A 132 -16.76 -11.42 -5.46
CA PHE A 132 -15.98 -10.26 -5.85
C PHE A 132 -14.67 -10.62 -6.56
N GLY A 133 -14.25 -11.88 -6.59
CA GLY A 133 -12.95 -12.26 -7.17
C GLY A 133 -11.76 -11.61 -6.45
N VAL A 134 -11.87 -11.46 -5.12
CA VAL A 134 -10.86 -10.83 -4.25
C VAL A 134 -10.51 -11.78 -3.10
N SER A 135 -9.36 -11.56 -2.46
CA SER A 135 -8.96 -12.36 -1.30
C SER A 135 -9.98 -12.22 -0.17
N PRO A 136 -10.48 -13.31 0.44
CA PRO A 136 -11.37 -13.26 1.60
C PRO A 136 -10.79 -12.48 2.80
N ALA A 137 -9.47 -12.32 2.86
CA ALA A 137 -8.76 -11.63 3.94
C ALA A 137 -9.25 -10.17 4.12
N ILE A 138 -9.69 -9.50 3.06
CA ILE A 138 -10.19 -8.11 3.14
C ILE A 138 -11.50 -7.98 3.93
N PHE A 139 -12.20 -9.09 4.15
CA PHE A 139 -13.45 -9.15 4.91
C PHE A 139 -13.26 -9.71 6.32
N VAL A 140 -12.01 -9.97 6.72
CA VAL A 140 -11.67 -10.43 8.06
C VAL A 140 -11.15 -9.24 8.87
N PRO A 141 -11.69 -8.96 10.07
CA PRO A 141 -11.14 -7.92 10.91
C PRO A 141 -9.68 -8.24 11.23
N ALA A 142 -8.78 -7.26 11.11
CA ALA A 142 -7.40 -7.45 11.55
C ALA A 142 -7.39 -7.84 13.03
N ILE A 143 -6.76 -8.99 13.33
CA ILE A 143 -6.64 -9.47 14.69
C ILE A 143 -5.55 -8.62 15.36
N GLY A 144 -5.96 -7.56 16.04
CA GLY A 144 -5.13 -6.83 16.99
C GLY A 144 -4.86 -5.38 16.63
N GLN A 145 -5.68 -4.48 17.18
CA GLN A 145 -5.23 -3.28 17.91
C GLN A 145 -6.44 -2.67 18.63
N LYS A 146 -6.86 -3.34 19.71
CA LYS A 146 -7.78 -2.73 20.68
C LYS A 146 -7.36 -3.10 22.09
N MET A 147 -6.14 -2.74 22.46
CA MET A 147 -5.65 -2.78 23.85
C MET A 147 -4.64 -1.64 24.11
N ALA A 148 -5.06 -0.38 23.96
CA ALA A 148 -4.25 0.74 24.43
C ALA A 148 -5.06 2.02 24.75
N THR A 149 -6.32 1.93 25.19
CA THR A 149 -7.05 3.10 25.71
C THR A 149 -8.07 2.70 26.76
N LEU A 150 -7.62 2.14 27.89
CA LEU A 150 -8.38 2.07 29.14
C LEU A 150 -7.39 1.84 30.28
N GLY A 151 -6.86 2.92 30.87
CA GLY A 151 -5.95 2.80 32.00
C GLY A 151 -5.08 4.01 32.30
N HIS A 152 -5.64 5.23 32.30
CA HIS A 152 -5.05 6.29 33.11
C HIS A 152 -6.15 7.04 33.87
N SER A 153 -6.69 6.36 34.88
CA SER A 153 -7.40 7.01 35.98
C SER A 153 -6.78 6.54 37.28
N GLY A 154 -6.13 7.48 37.97
CA GLY A 154 -5.86 7.42 39.40
C GLY A 154 -4.48 6.91 39.82
N ARG A 155 -3.62 7.83 40.28
CA ARG A 155 -3.37 8.13 41.71
C ARG A 155 -1.94 8.64 41.89
N GLY A 156 -1.79 9.68 42.71
CA GLY A 156 -0.52 10.12 43.28
C GLY A 156 -0.40 11.63 43.29
#